data_AF-A0AA38TX92-F1
#
_entry.id   AF-A0AA38TX92-F1
#
_cell.length_a   1.000
_cell.length_b   1.000
_cell.length_c   1.000
_cell.angle_alpha   90.00
_cell.angle_beta   90.00
_cell.angle_gamma   90.00
#
_symmetry.space_group_name_H-M   'P 1'
#
loop_
_entity.id
_entity.type
_entity.pdbx_description
1 polymer ?
#
loop_
_entity_poly.entity_id
_entity_poly.type
_entity_poly.pdbx_seq_one_letter_code
_entity_poly.pdbx_strand_id
1 'polypeptide(L)'
;MIVMILITVHLYLSNKSSRTNSRGLHIEPEYIWLDDETIPSLVTTKLPHPEDVVVSTNMINFPLMSWVHYHMNALHPYLPEVRDLPSTFVVEAGVPNTSRRSWHYRDYPYWSGPTDEVFHHDFDPSYEGHRWLRLPDDSEIERTPLARLQYNTWGTGLANWEVTTPVLYSFLENLAEQRLDRYQTSKRWLTSPDRLSINFIAVWSSDVLDHLPMDSDDEIWLTVTLPRKLRCSVTVDMHALAVHFSFRYQAGLEQTDLLPRFSDYAVAKIC
;
A
#
# COMPACT_ATOMS: atom_id res chain seq x y z
N MET A 1 8.85 -32.89 -0.15
CA MET A 1 7.52 -32.27 -0.12
C MET A 1 7.76 -30.78 0.11
N ILE A 2 7.58 -29.97 -0.92
CA ILE A 2 7.95 -28.54 -0.94
C ILE A 2 6.76 -27.74 -0.38
N VAL A 3 6.99 -26.87 0.60
CA VAL A 3 5.95 -26.03 1.23
C VAL A 3 6.14 -24.61 0.73
N MET A 4 5.12 -24.06 0.07
CA MET A 4 5.05 -22.64 -0.24
C MET A 4 4.56 -21.91 1.00
N ILE A 5 5.31 -20.92 1.46
CA ILE A 5 4.90 -20.06 2.56
C ILE A 5 4.49 -18.72 1.94
N LEU A 6 3.27 -18.30 2.24
CA LEU A 6 2.86 -16.92 2.10
C LEU A 6 3.23 -16.24 3.42
N ILE A 7 4.17 -15.32 3.34
CA ILE A 7 4.72 -14.65 4.51
C ILE A 7 4.22 -13.21 4.51
N THR A 8 3.65 -12.81 5.63
CA THR A 8 3.69 -11.44 6.12
C THR A 8 4.62 -11.38 7.32
N VAL A 9 5.51 -10.39 7.37
CA VAL A 9 6.61 -10.38 8.34
C VAL A 9 6.52 -9.23 9.34
N HIS A 10 6.27 -9.58 10.60
CA HIS A 10 7.24 -9.33 11.66
C HIS A 10 7.77 -10.68 12.17
N LEU A 11 8.92 -11.14 11.68
CA LEU A 11 9.51 -12.44 12.05
C LEU A 11 10.10 -12.35 13.46
N TYR A 12 9.25 -12.41 14.49
CA TYR A 12 9.68 -12.88 15.80
C TYR A 12 9.81 -14.41 15.76
N LEU A 13 10.88 -14.91 15.12
CA LEU A 13 11.32 -16.29 15.35
C LEU A 13 11.93 -16.39 16.75
N SER A 14 11.06 -16.37 17.76
CA SER A 14 11.41 -16.80 19.11
C SER A 14 11.83 -18.26 19.02
N ASN A 15 13.07 -18.49 19.44
CA ASN A 15 13.76 -19.77 19.50
C ASN A 15 12.95 -20.80 20.31
N LYS A 16 11.99 -21.49 19.69
CA LYS A 16 11.34 -22.67 20.26
C LYS A 16 11.48 -23.84 19.31
N SER A 17 12.53 -24.60 19.61
CA SER A 17 12.61 -26.04 19.37
C SER A 17 11.29 -26.74 19.71
N SER A 18 10.50 -27.06 18.69
CA SER A 18 9.63 -28.23 18.69
C SER A 18 9.21 -28.55 17.25
N ARG A 19 9.64 -29.73 16.79
CA ARG A 19 9.24 -30.32 15.52
C ARG A 19 7.73 -30.57 15.53
N THR A 20 6.97 -29.69 14.91
CA THR A 20 5.63 -29.98 14.38
C THR A 20 5.47 -29.26 13.06
N ASN A 21 5.22 -30.01 11.98
CA ASN A 21 4.90 -29.51 10.64
C ASN A 21 3.54 -28.77 10.64
N SER A 22 3.48 -27.58 11.25
CA SER A 22 2.35 -26.68 11.09
C SER A 22 2.51 -25.93 9.77
N ARG A 23 1.75 -26.36 8.75
CA ARG A 23 1.53 -25.61 7.51
C ARG A 23 0.63 -24.42 7.86
N GLY A 24 1.17 -23.21 7.84
CA GLY A 24 0.42 -22.00 8.20
C GLY A 24 0.74 -20.86 7.26
N LEU A 25 -0.32 -20.24 6.72
CA LEU A 25 -0.34 -18.89 6.16
C LEU A 25 -0.44 -17.93 7.35
N HIS A 26 0.51 -17.01 7.50
CA HIS A 26 0.45 -15.95 8.51
C HIS A 26 0.29 -14.61 7.79
N ILE A 27 -0.84 -13.94 8.05
CA ILE A 27 -1.15 -12.61 7.54
C ILE A 27 -1.08 -11.67 8.74
N GLU A 28 -0.18 -10.68 8.71
CA GLU A 28 -0.08 -9.68 9.78
C GLU A 28 -1.26 -8.69 9.69
N PRO A 29 -1.64 -8.04 10.81
CA PRO A 29 -2.81 -7.16 10.89
C PRO A 29 -2.66 -5.79 10.22
N GLU A 30 -1.55 -5.53 9.52
CA GLU A 30 -1.23 -4.22 8.93
C GLU A 30 -1.84 -3.97 7.54
N TYR A 31 -2.55 -4.97 6.98
CA TYR A 31 -3.38 -4.77 5.79
C TYR A 31 -4.78 -4.38 6.16
N ILE A 32 -5.32 -3.52 5.31
CA ILE A 32 -6.68 -3.02 5.42
C ILE A 32 -7.56 -3.48 4.26
N TRP A 33 -6.97 -4.06 3.21
CA TRP A 33 -7.68 -4.62 2.07
C TRP A 33 -6.80 -5.62 1.28
N LEU A 34 -7.41 -6.70 0.79
CA LEU A 34 -6.78 -7.74 -0.02
C LEU A 34 -7.76 -8.17 -1.11
N ASP A 35 -7.31 -8.20 -2.37
CA ASP A 35 -8.13 -8.75 -3.47
C ASP A 35 -8.26 -10.28 -3.35
N ASP A 36 -9.44 -10.81 -3.70
CA ASP A 36 -9.72 -12.25 -3.62
C ASP A 36 -8.76 -13.08 -4.49
N GLU A 37 -8.28 -12.52 -5.61
CA GLU A 37 -7.38 -13.19 -6.54
C GLU A 37 -5.90 -13.08 -6.13
N THR A 38 -5.56 -12.31 -5.09
CA THR A 38 -4.16 -12.05 -4.72
C THR A 38 -3.43 -13.32 -4.32
N ILE A 39 -4.00 -14.15 -3.44
CA ILE A 39 -3.38 -15.40 -3.02
C ILE A 39 -3.25 -16.37 -4.21
N PRO A 40 -4.33 -16.70 -4.95
CA PRO A 40 -4.24 -17.55 -6.14
C PRO A 40 -3.21 -17.05 -7.16
N SER A 41 -3.15 -15.74 -7.42
CA SER A 41 -2.21 -15.14 -8.37
C SER A 41 -0.77 -15.35 -7.92
N LEU A 42 -0.43 -15.03 -6.67
CA LEU A 42 0.93 -15.24 -6.13
C LEU A 42 1.37 -16.71 -6.24
N VAL A 43 0.47 -17.65 -5.92
CA VAL A 43 0.75 -19.09 -6.04
C VAL A 43 1.03 -19.46 -7.49
N THR A 44 0.14 -19.03 -8.38
CA THR A 44 0.20 -19.33 -9.82
C THR A 44 1.42 -18.70 -10.47
N THR A 45 1.89 -17.57 -9.96
CA THR A 45 3.12 -16.91 -10.36
C THR A 45 4.35 -17.63 -9.78
N LYS A 46 4.37 -18.01 -8.51
CA LYS A 46 5.55 -18.62 -7.86
C LYS A 46 5.84 -20.04 -8.35
N LEU A 47 4.82 -20.85 -8.58
CA LEU A 47 4.97 -22.27 -8.95
C LEU A 47 5.80 -22.51 -10.23
N PRO A 48 5.53 -21.84 -11.36
CA PRO A 48 6.29 -22.03 -12.59
C PRO A 48 7.62 -21.26 -12.61
N HIS A 49 7.88 -20.39 -11.62
CA HIS A 49 9.07 -19.54 -11.54
C HIS A 49 9.93 -19.88 -10.30
N PRO A 50 10.58 -21.07 -10.27
CA PRO A 50 11.51 -21.42 -9.20
C PRO A 50 12.76 -20.51 -9.16
N GLU A 51 13.08 -19.82 -10.26
CA GLU A 51 14.17 -18.84 -10.35
C GLU A 51 13.89 -17.54 -9.57
N ASP A 52 12.62 -17.25 -9.28
CA ASP A 52 12.23 -16.10 -8.45
C ASP A 52 12.25 -16.53 -6.99
N VAL A 53 13.24 -16.11 -6.20
CA VAL A 53 13.29 -16.49 -4.78
C VAL A 53 12.13 -15.90 -3.99
N VAL A 54 11.69 -14.70 -4.37
CA VAL A 54 10.51 -14.01 -3.82
C VAL A 54 9.59 -13.56 -4.94
N VAL A 55 8.30 -13.86 -4.80
CA VAL A 55 7.22 -13.20 -5.55
C VAL A 55 6.45 -12.33 -4.57
N SER A 56 6.55 -11.01 -4.73
CA SER A 56 5.87 -10.02 -3.91
C SER A 56 4.56 -9.57 -4.55
N THR A 57 3.65 -9.12 -3.71
CA THR A 57 2.34 -8.59 -4.11
C THR A 57 2.50 -7.17 -4.65
N ASN A 58 1.67 -6.81 -5.64
CA ASN A 58 1.48 -5.43 -6.06
C ASN A 58 0.81 -4.63 -4.93
N MET A 59 1.64 -4.02 -4.07
CA MET A 59 1.19 -3.37 -2.85
C MET A 59 0.83 -1.91 -3.10
N ILE A 60 -0.41 -1.51 -2.82
CA ILE A 60 -0.81 -0.11 -2.67
C ILE A 60 -0.17 0.45 -1.40
N ASN A 61 0.31 1.69 -1.48
CA ASN A 61 1.12 2.31 -0.44
C ASN A 61 2.37 1.47 -0.13
N PHE A 62 3.19 1.27 -1.16
CA PHE A 62 4.59 0.88 -1.02
C PHE A 62 5.44 1.85 -1.84
N PRO A 63 6.57 2.39 -1.34
CA PRO A 63 7.24 3.55 -1.95
C PRO A 63 7.54 3.40 -3.45
N LEU A 64 8.11 2.25 -3.87
CA LEU A 64 8.36 2.00 -5.29
C LEU A 64 7.07 1.75 -6.08
N MET A 65 6.12 0.99 -5.51
CA MET A 65 4.87 0.66 -6.21
C MET A 65 3.98 1.89 -6.37
N SER A 66 3.92 2.80 -5.40
CA SER A 66 3.19 4.07 -5.54
C SER A 66 3.68 4.88 -6.74
N TRP A 67 5.01 4.92 -6.98
CA TRP A 67 5.57 5.53 -8.19
C TRP A 67 5.14 4.78 -9.47
N VAL A 68 5.13 3.45 -9.44
CA VAL A 68 4.67 2.64 -10.57
C VAL A 68 3.19 2.92 -10.87
N HIS A 69 2.33 2.95 -9.84
CA HIS A 69 0.90 3.24 -9.96
C HIS A 69 0.62 4.63 -10.51
N TYR A 70 1.43 5.63 -10.12
CA TYR A 70 1.39 6.97 -10.72
C TYR A 70 1.60 6.89 -12.24
N HIS A 71 2.65 6.20 -12.68
CA HIS A 71 2.99 6.05 -14.10
C HIS A 71 2.08 5.06 -14.86
N MET A 72 1.25 4.31 -14.15
CA MET A 72 0.17 3.50 -14.71
C MET A 72 -1.16 4.28 -14.84
N ASN A 73 -1.17 5.57 -14.49
CA ASN A 73 -2.37 6.41 -14.52
C ASN A 73 -3.49 5.90 -13.59
N ALA A 74 -3.09 5.28 -12.47
CA ALA A 74 -3.99 4.77 -11.47
C ALA A 74 -4.31 5.79 -10.37
N LEU A 75 -3.48 6.82 -10.20
CA LEU A 75 -3.64 7.80 -9.14
C LEU A 75 -4.41 9.03 -9.62
N HIS A 76 -5.14 9.63 -8.68
CA HIS A 76 -6.06 10.75 -8.89
C HIS A 76 -5.62 11.94 -8.03
N PRO A 77 -5.86 13.18 -8.50
CA PRO A 77 -5.44 14.36 -7.76
C PRO A 77 -6.35 14.66 -6.56
N TYR A 78 -5.76 14.66 -5.36
CA TYR A 78 -6.41 15.06 -4.11
C TYR A 78 -5.59 16.13 -3.40
N LEU A 79 -6.28 17.07 -2.74
CA LEU A 79 -5.69 18.10 -1.88
C LEU A 79 -6.38 18.12 -0.51
N PRO A 80 -5.67 18.53 0.56
CA PRO A 80 -6.28 18.67 1.88
C PRO A 80 -7.44 19.67 1.84
N GLU A 81 -8.51 19.37 2.56
CA GLU A 81 -9.63 20.31 2.73
C GLU A 81 -9.16 21.54 3.53
N VAL A 82 -9.36 22.72 2.95
CA VAL A 82 -9.06 24.02 3.58
C VAL A 82 -10.29 24.49 4.37
N ARG A 83 -10.15 24.66 5.68
CA ARG A 83 -11.26 25.01 6.59
C ARG A 83 -11.77 26.46 6.48
N ASP A 84 -10.95 27.39 5.97
CA ASP A 84 -11.28 28.82 5.98
C ASP A 84 -12.05 29.30 4.74
N LEU A 85 -12.43 28.38 3.85
CA LEU A 85 -13.34 28.69 2.74
C LEU A 85 -14.79 28.56 3.23
N PRO A 86 -15.69 29.47 2.86
CA PRO A 86 -17.10 29.40 3.26
C PRO A 86 -17.78 28.25 2.51
N SER A 87 -17.55 27.01 2.96
CA SER A 87 -18.26 25.85 2.46
C SER A 87 -19.66 25.86 3.07
N THR A 88 -20.67 25.83 2.21
CA THR A 88 -22.10 25.69 2.56
C THR A 88 -22.44 24.33 3.16
N PHE A 89 -21.44 23.47 3.33
CA PHE A 89 -21.53 22.23 4.09
C PHE A 89 -20.93 22.48 5.45
N VAL A 90 -21.75 22.36 6.48
CA VAL A 90 -21.28 22.33 7.87
C VAL A 90 -20.25 21.20 7.96
N VAL A 91 -18.97 21.58 7.96
CA VAL A 91 -17.92 20.75 8.53
C VAL A 91 -18.35 20.63 9.98
N GLU A 92 -18.90 19.48 10.37
CA GLU A 92 -19.07 19.17 11.79
C GLU A 92 -17.65 19.05 12.36
N ALA A 93 -17.08 20.19 12.72
CA ALA A 93 -15.82 20.27 13.44
C ALA A 93 -16.04 19.57 14.78
N GLY A 94 -15.33 18.47 15.00
CA GLY A 94 -15.40 17.70 16.24
C GLY A 94 -16.13 16.37 16.15
N VAL A 95 -16.42 15.84 14.95
CA VAL A 95 -16.81 14.43 14.88
C VAL A 95 -15.54 13.57 14.98
N PRO A 96 -15.37 12.77 16.05
CA PRO A 96 -14.17 11.98 16.28
C PRO A 96 -13.88 11.00 15.13
N ASN A 97 -12.63 10.53 15.03
CA ASN A 97 -12.19 9.50 14.08
C ASN A 97 -12.92 8.14 14.27
N THR A 98 -13.84 8.07 15.23
CA THR A 98 -14.71 6.91 15.48
C THR A 98 -16.07 7.01 14.79
N SER A 99 -16.36 8.14 14.14
CA SER A 99 -17.59 8.30 13.37
C SER A 99 -17.49 7.62 12.01
N ARG A 100 -18.60 7.03 11.59
CA ARG A 100 -18.73 6.43 10.27
C ARG A 100 -18.49 7.51 9.20
N ARG A 101 -17.52 7.30 8.32
CA ARG A 101 -17.23 8.15 7.16
C ARG A 101 -17.47 7.35 5.91
N SER A 102 -18.23 7.89 4.96
CA SER A 102 -18.51 7.18 3.72
C SER A 102 -17.21 6.82 3.01
N TRP A 103 -17.02 5.55 2.69
CA TRP A 103 -15.88 5.14 1.89
C TRP A 103 -15.98 5.61 0.43
N HIS A 104 -17.18 5.95 -0.03
CA HIS A 104 -17.46 6.32 -1.40
C HIS A 104 -17.10 7.78 -1.66
N TYR A 105 -16.13 8.02 -2.56
CA TYR A 105 -15.60 9.36 -2.80
C TYR A 105 -16.64 10.37 -3.31
N ARG A 106 -17.66 9.93 -4.07
CA ARG A 106 -18.73 10.82 -4.59
C ARG A 106 -19.66 11.40 -3.52
N ASP A 107 -19.60 10.88 -2.30
CA ASP A 107 -20.38 11.45 -1.18
C ASP A 107 -19.75 12.74 -0.63
N TYR A 108 -18.63 13.16 -1.20
CA TYR A 108 -17.87 14.35 -0.82
C TYR A 108 -17.83 15.35 -1.98
N PRO A 109 -17.78 16.67 -1.68
CA PRO A 109 -17.61 17.69 -2.70
C PRO A 109 -16.20 17.61 -3.31
N TYR A 110 -16.07 18.16 -4.52
CA TYR A 110 -14.75 18.45 -5.09
C TYR A 110 -14.05 19.56 -4.28
N TRP A 111 -12.72 19.56 -4.34
CA TRP A 111 -11.90 20.59 -3.73
C TRP A 111 -12.18 21.96 -4.36
N SER A 112 -12.36 22.99 -3.52
CA SER A 112 -12.85 24.31 -3.94
C SER A 112 -11.93 25.47 -3.54
N GLY A 113 -10.63 25.23 -3.37
CA GLY A 113 -9.65 26.27 -3.02
C GLY A 113 -9.07 27.03 -4.22
N PRO A 114 -8.14 27.94 -3.97
CA PRO A 114 -7.49 28.75 -5.00
C PRO A 114 -6.73 27.89 -6.03
N THR A 115 -6.93 28.17 -7.31
CA THR A 115 -6.31 27.39 -8.41
C THR A 115 -4.80 27.58 -8.52
N ASP A 116 -4.27 28.67 -7.96
CA ASP A 116 -2.86 29.04 -7.91
C ASP A 116 -2.14 28.53 -6.65
N GLU A 117 -2.87 27.94 -5.70
CA GLU A 117 -2.28 27.37 -4.48
C GLU A 117 -1.55 26.06 -4.81
N VAL A 118 -0.22 26.10 -4.69
CA VAL A 118 0.61 24.90 -4.78
C VAL A 118 0.66 24.25 -3.40
N PHE A 119 0.47 22.93 -3.32
CA PHE A 119 0.59 22.22 -2.05
C PHE A 119 1.95 22.50 -1.41
N HIS A 120 1.91 23.06 -0.20
CA HIS A 120 3.08 23.28 0.63
C HIS A 120 3.27 22.07 1.56
N HIS A 121 4.50 21.57 1.68
CA HIS A 121 4.84 20.43 2.54
C HIS A 121 4.98 20.87 4.01
N ASP A 122 5.11 19.89 4.92
CA ASP A 122 5.45 20.08 6.34
C ASP A 122 4.33 20.71 7.18
N PHE A 123 3.07 20.35 6.90
CA PHE A 123 1.96 20.68 7.79
C PHE A 123 1.55 19.42 8.53
N ASP A 124 1.53 19.48 9.85
CA ASP A 124 0.82 18.49 10.64
C ASP A 124 -0.67 18.49 10.22
N PRO A 125 -1.34 17.32 10.27
CA PRO A 125 -2.78 17.27 10.06
C PRO A 125 -3.44 18.33 10.95
N SER A 126 -4.11 19.30 10.32
CA SER A 126 -4.53 20.49 11.05
C SER A 126 -5.63 20.20 12.08
N TYR A 127 -6.21 18.99 12.04
CA TYR A 127 -7.23 18.47 12.94
C TYR A 127 -7.41 16.95 12.77
N GLU A 128 -8.02 16.31 13.78
CA GLU A 128 -8.39 14.89 13.72
C GLU A 128 -9.52 14.64 12.71
N GLY A 129 -9.37 13.61 11.88
CA GLY A 129 -10.26 13.30 10.77
C GLY A 129 -10.06 14.25 9.59
N HIS A 130 -8.83 14.72 9.35
CA HIS A 130 -8.50 15.61 8.24
C HIS A 130 -8.85 14.95 6.91
N ARG A 131 -9.75 15.59 6.16
CA ARG A 131 -10.22 15.10 4.87
C ARG A 131 -9.38 15.65 3.73
N TRP A 132 -9.22 14.82 2.71
CA TRP A 132 -8.70 15.24 1.41
C TRP A 132 -9.81 15.14 0.37
N LEU A 133 -9.91 16.17 -0.46
CA LEU A 133 -10.96 16.30 -1.46
C LEU A 133 -10.38 16.14 -2.85
N ARG A 134 -11.17 15.50 -3.71
CA ARG A 134 -10.84 15.23 -5.10
C ARG A 134 -10.80 16.55 -5.88
N LEU A 135 -9.76 16.78 -6.67
CA LEU A 135 -9.76 17.83 -7.69
C LEU A 135 -10.61 17.39 -8.88
N PRO A 136 -11.29 18.30 -9.60
CA PRO A 136 -12.20 17.90 -10.68
C PRO A 136 -11.47 17.42 -11.95
N ASP A 137 -10.24 17.89 -12.19
CA ASP A 137 -9.46 17.58 -13.39
C ASP A 137 -8.20 16.77 -13.05
N ASP A 138 -8.04 15.61 -13.68
CA ASP A 138 -6.88 14.72 -13.54
C ASP A 138 -5.57 15.39 -14.00
N SER A 139 -5.66 16.40 -14.87
CA SER A 139 -4.49 17.16 -15.33
C SER A 139 -3.81 17.95 -14.20
N GLU A 140 -4.51 18.18 -13.09
CA GLU A 140 -4.00 18.92 -11.94
C GLU A 140 -3.13 18.08 -11.00
N ILE A 141 -2.82 16.83 -11.36
CA ILE A 141 -2.01 15.92 -10.54
C ILE A 141 -0.63 16.49 -10.17
N GLU A 142 -0.05 17.29 -11.05
CA GLU A 142 1.24 17.98 -10.85
C GLU A 142 1.21 19.02 -9.71
N ARG A 143 0.02 19.50 -9.32
CA ARG A 143 -0.16 20.43 -8.18
C ARG A 143 -0.29 19.69 -6.85
N THR A 144 -0.44 18.38 -6.87
CA THR A 144 -0.66 17.56 -5.68
C THR A 144 0.66 16.96 -5.16
N PRO A 145 0.69 16.44 -3.92
CA PRO A 145 1.87 15.73 -3.39
C PRO A 145 2.32 14.54 -4.24
N LEU A 146 1.45 13.98 -5.08
CA LEU A 146 1.76 12.83 -5.94
C LEU A 146 2.88 13.14 -6.94
N ALA A 147 3.00 14.38 -7.41
CA ALA A 147 4.07 14.83 -8.31
C ALA A 147 5.48 14.61 -7.74
N ARG A 148 5.58 14.41 -6.42
CA ARG A 148 6.84 14.20 -5.70
C ARG A 148 7.16 12.73 -5.48
N LEU A 149 6.34 11.79 -5.96
CA LEU A 149 6.64 10.36 -5.86
C LEU A 149 7.98 10.06 -6.53
N GLN A 150 8.79 9.26 -5.86
CA GLN A 150 10.12 8.86 -6.33
C GLN A 150 10.17 7.36 -6.53
N TYR A 151 10.86 6.91 -7.56
CA TYR A 151 11.25 5.52 -7.71
C TYR A 151 12.41 5.22 -6.74
N ASN A 152 12.10 5.16 -5.44
CA ASN A 152 13.07 4.95 -4.36
C ASN A 152 12.39 4.31 -3.13
N THR A 153 12.91 3.17 -2.64
CA THR A 153 12.40 2.48 -1.44
C THR A 153 12.36 3.39 -0.21
N TRP A 154 13.32 4.30 -0.07
CA TRP A 154 13.43 5.24 1.05
C TRP A 154 13.01 6.66 0.67
N GLY A 155 12.29 6.81 -0.45
CA GLY A 155 11.88 8.10 -0.99
C GLY A 155 10.67 8.71 -0.26
N THR A 156 10.13 9.75 -0.89
CA THR A 156 8.95 10.50 -0.42
C THR A 156 7.74 9.62 -0.14
N GLY A 157 7.53 8.54 -0.91
CA GLY A 157 6.44 7.59 -0.68
C GLY A 157 6.52 6.86 0.66
N LEU A 158 7.71 6.72 1.26
CA LEU A 158 7.88 6.16 2.61
C LEU A 158 7.80 7.25 3.68
N ALA A 159 8.52 8.34 3.46
CA ALA A 159 8.79 9.34 4.49
C ALA A 159 7.59 10.27 4.74
N ASN A 160 6.73 10.47 3.75
CA ASN A 160 5.74 11.55 3.77
C ASN A 160 4.31 10.98 3.72
N TRP A 161 3.56 11.20 4.79
CA TRP A 161 2.16 10.78 4.87
C TRP A 161 1.28 11.56 3.87
N GLU A 162 1.63 12.80 3.55
CA GLU A 162 0.89 13.67 2.63
C GLU A 162 0.99 13.20 1.19
N VAL A 163 2.09 12.52 0.83
CA VAL A 163 2.25 11.89 -0.49
C VAL A 163 1.44 10.59 -0.55
N THR A 164 1.36 9.88 0.58
CA THR A 164 0.66 8.59 0.69
C THR A 164 -0.85 8.73 0.76
N THR A 165 -1.32 9.82 1.37
CA THR A 165 -2.75 10.11 1.51
C THR A 165 -3.47 10.04 0.16
N PRO A 166 -3.11 10.84 -0.87
CA PRO A 166 -3.75 10.76 -2.18
C PRO A 166 -3.61 9.40 -2.86
N VAL A 167 -2.56 8.60 -2.58
CA VAL A 167 -2.43 7.22 -3.08
C VAL A 167 -3.59 6.36 -2.56
N LEU A 168 -3.88 6.41 -1.25
CA LEU A 168 -4.94 5.63 -0.62
C LEU A 168 -6.34 6.14 -1.01
N TYR A 169 -6.54 7.45 -1.12
CA TYR A 169 -7.80 8.01 -1.65
C TYR A 169 -8.06 7.57 -3.10
N SER A 170 -7.02 7.58 -3.95
CA SER A 170 -7.13 7.11 -5.32
C SER A 170 -7.52 5.63 -5.39
N PHE A 171 -7.00 4.81 -4.48
CA PHE A 171 -7.39 3.42 -4.38
C PHE A 171 -8.88 3.28 -4.04
N LEU A 172 -9.38 3.99 -3.03
CA LEU A 172 -10.80 3.97 -2.67
C LEU A 172 -11.70 4.44 -3.82
N GLU A 173 -11.29 5.47 -4.57
CA GLU A 173 -11.99 5.93 -5.78
C GLU A 173 -12.05 4.84 -6.85
N ASN A 174 -10.92 4.23 -7.20
CA ASN A 174 -10.90 3.15 -8.18
C ASN A 174 -11.65 1.90 -7.71
N LEU A 175 -11.63 1.62 -6.41
CA LEU A 175 -12.42 0.55 -5.81
C LEU A 175 -13.93 0.81 -5.94
N ALA A 176 -14.36 2.06 -5.73
CA ALA A 176 -15.75 2.49 -5.89
C ALA A 176 -16.22 2.39 -7.35
N GLU A 177 -15.35 2.76 -8.29
CA GLU A 177 -15.64 2.74 -9.73
C GLU A 177 -15.45 1.36 -10.38
N GLN A 178 -15.05 0.33 -9.61
CA GLN A 178 -14.70 -0.99 -10.12
C GLN A 178 -13.58 -0.93 -11.19
N ARG A 179 -12.60 -0.06 -10.97
CA ARG A 179 -11.47 0.23 -11.88
C ARG A 179 -10.12 -0.20 -11.31
N LEU A 180 -10.08 -1.33 -10.60
CA LEU A 180 -8.83 -1.90 -10.08
C LEU A 180 -7.88 -2.38 -11.21
N ASP A 181 -8.41 -2.55 -12.43
CA ASP A 181 -7.64 -2.80 -13.65
C ASP A 181 -6.53 -1.77 -13.88
N ARG A 182 -6.67 -0.55 -13.35
CA ARG A 182 -5.65 0.50 -13.43
C ARG A 182 -4.37 0.17 -12.67
N TYR A 183 -4.47 -0.63 -11.60
CA TYR A 183 -3.30 -1.06 -10.82
C TYR A 183 -2.73 -2.38 -11.34
N GLN A 184 -3.54 -3.18 -12.04
CA GLN A 184 -3.23 -4.57 -12.35
C GLN A 184 -2.72 -4.75 -13.78
N THR A 185 -1.73 -5.62 -13.95
CA THR A 185 -1.35 -6.12 -15.28
C THR A 185 -1.07 -7.61 -15.21
N SER A 186 -1.18 -8.32 -16.33
CA SER A 186 -0.82 -9.75 -16.40
C SER A 186 0.69 -10.01 -16.41
N LYS A 187 1.52 -8.99 -16.16
CA LYS A 187 2.98 -9.08 -16.26
C LYS A 187 3.59 -9.21 -14.87
N ARG A 188 4.68 -9.98 -14.81
CA ARG A 188 5.62 -9.95 -13.71
C ARG A 188 6.50 -8.71 -13.84
N TRP A 189 6.65 -7.95 -12.76
CA TRP A 189 7.63 -6.88 -12.69
C TRP A 189 8.90 -7.42 -12.05
N LEU A 190 9.93 -7.63 -12.87
CA LEU A 190 11.26 -8.02 -12.39
C LEU A 190 11.89 -6.81 -11.70
N THR A 191 12.15 -6.93 -10.40
CA THR A 191 12.78 -5.84 -9.67
C THR A 191 14.29 -5.94 -9.83
N SER A 192 14.92 -4.78 -10.05
CA SER A 192 16.34 -4.59 -9.75
C SER A 192 16.59 -4.99 -8.28
N PRO A 193 17.83 -5.37 -7.88
CA PRO A 193 18.11 -5.77 -6.49
C PRO A 193 18.09 -4.55 -5.55
N ASP A 194 16.89 -4.02 -5.38
CA ASP A 194 16.44 -2.97 -4.50
C ASP A 194 15.58 -3.61 -3.39
N ARG A 195 15.63 -3.01 -2.21
CA ARG A 195 14.85 -3.49 -1.07
C ARG A 195 13.37 -3.35 -1.38
N LEU A 196 12.66 -4.47 -1.44
CA LEU A 196 11.20 -4.50 -1.49
C LEU A 196 10.63 -4.71 -0.11
N SER A 197 9.41 -4.21 0.09
CA SER A 197 8.68 -4.63 1.26
C SER A 197 8.31 -6.10 1.15
N ILE A 198 8.48 -6.82 2.24
CA ILE A 198 8.07 -8.22 2.37
C ILE A 198 6.69 -8.33 3.02
N ASN A 199 5.92 -7.24 3.03
CA ASN A 199 4.58 -7.21 3.58
C ASN A 199 3.80 -8.42 3.06
N PHE A 200 3.45 -8.56 1.78
CA PHE A 200 2.77 -9.79 1.31
C PHE A 200 3.56 -10.49 0.20
N ILE A 201 4.16 -11.64 0.52
CA ILE A 201 5.02 -12.38 -0.42
C ILE A 201 4.73 -13.88 -0.46
N ALA A 202 5.08 -14.51 -1.57
CA ALA A 202 5.18 -15.96 -1.72
C ALA A 202 6.64 -16.39 -1.89
N VAL A 203 7.07 -17.33 -1.06
CA VAL A 203 8.42 -17.92 -1.07
C VAL A 203 8.36 -19.42 -0.82
N TRP A 204 9.39 -20.15 -1.23
CA TRP A 204 9.54 -21.54 -0.78
C TRP A 204 10.19 -21.58 0.59
N SER A 205 9.68 -22.43 1.48
CA SER A 205 10.26 -22.60 2.81
C SER A 205 11.73 -23.00 2.76
N SER A 206 12.10 -23.86 1.80
CA SER A 206 13.48 -24.32 1.61
C SER A 206 14.42 -23.17 1.26
N ASP A 207 13.98 -22.25 0.41
CA ASP A 207 14.82 -21.12 -0.03
C ASP A 207 15.21 -20.23 1.15
N VAL A 208 14.34 -20.12 2.16
CA VAL A 208 14.64 -19.40 3.40
C VAL A 208 15.41 -20.27 4.39
N LEU A 209 14.88 -21.44 4.76
CA LEU A 209 15.39 -22.27 5.85
C LEU A 209 16.80 -22.82 5.58
N ASP A 210 17.11 -23.17 4.33
CA ASP A 210 18.41 -23.72 3.94
C ASP A 210 19.52 -22.65 3.93
N HIS A 211 19.15 -21.37 4.04
CA HIS A 211 20.07 -20.23 3.96
C HIS A 211 20.16 -19.40 5.23
N LEU A 212 19.45 -19.79 6.29
CA LEU A 212 19.58 -19.19 7.61
C LEU A 212 21.03 -19.30 8.16
N PRO A 213 21.46 -18.37 9.03
CA PRO A 213 20.68 -17.29 9.64
C PRO A 213 20.40 -16.11 8.68
N MET A 214 19.31 -15.40 8.95
CA MET A 214 18.94 -14.13 8.30
C MET A 214 19.70 -12.97 8.95
N ASP A 215 19.98 -11.91 8.17
CA ASP A 215 20.53 -10.66 8.70
C ASP A 215 19.49 -9.88 9.54
N SER A 216 19.87 -8.76 10.14
CA SER A 216 18.99 -7.97 11.03
C SER A 216 17.83 -7.25 10.32
N ASP A 217 17.94 -7.05 9.01
CA ASP A 217 16.87 -6.50 8.15
C ASP A 217 16.41 -7.61 7.21
N ASP A 218 15.27 -8.19 7.54
CA ASP A 218 14.64 -9.30 6.82
C ASP A 218 14.21 -8.90 5.40
N GLU A 219 13.73 -7.67 5.21
CA GLU A 219 13.38 -7.11 3.90
C GLU A 219 14.61 -7.05 2.99
N ILE A 220 15.73 -6.49 3.45
CA ILE A 220 16.99 -6.49 2.69
C ILE A 220 17.46 -7.92 2.44
N TRP A 221 17.41 -8.77 3.45
CA TRP A 221 17.96 -10.11 3.32
C TRP A 221 17.19 -10.93 2.28
N LEU A 222 15.85 -10.94 2.33
CA LEU A 222 15.00 -11.71 1.42
C LEU A 222 14.97 -11.12 0.01
N THR A 223 15.04 -9.79 -0.14
CA THR A 223 14.80 -9.14 -1.44
C THR A 223 16.08 -8.71 -2.14
N VAL A 224 17.21 -8.69 -1.43
CA VAL A 224 18.51 -8.27 -1.98
C VAL A 224 19.60 -9.31 -1.71
N THR A 225 19.89 -9.62 -0.45
CA THR A 225 21.08 -10.44 -0.08
C THR A 225 20.95 -11.89 -0.56
N LEU A 226 19.85 -12.56 -0.22
CA LEU A 226 19.59 -13.94 -0.59
C LEU A 226 19.48 -14.12 -2.12
N PRO A 227 18.68 -13.32 -2.85
CA PRO A 227 18.62 -13.42 -4.32
C PRO A 227 19.99 -13.24 -4.97
N ARG A 228 20.81 -12.29 -4.51
CA ARG A 228 22.19 -12.11 -5.02
C ARG A 228 23.08 -13.32 -4.75
N LYS A 229 22.98 -13.91 -3.55
CA LYS A 229 23.73 -15.12 -3.18
C LYS A 229 23.33 -16.33 -4.04
N LEU A 230 22.03 -16.50 -4.29
CA LEU A 230 21.50 -17.61 -5.09
C LEU A 230 21.54 -17.37 -6.60
N ARG A 231 21.80 -16.13 -7.02
CA ARG A 231 21.65 -15.67 -8.42
C ARG A 231 20.22 -15.88 -8.93
N CYS A 232 19.26 -15.63 -8.05
CA CYS A 232 17.83 -15.69 -8.29
C CYS A 232 17.25 -14.28 -8.44
N SER A 233 16.05 -14.21 -9.01
CA SER A 233 15.32 -12.96 -9.20
C SER A 233 14.34 -12.70 -8.05
N VAL A 234 13.92 -11.44 -7.94
CA VAL A 234 12.77 -11.02 -7.14
C VAL A 234 11.79 -10.36 -8.09
N THR A 235 10.51 -10.69 -7.90
CA THR A 235 9.45 -10.29 -8.82
C THR A 235 8.27 -9.75 -8.04
N VAL A 236 7.61 -8.74 -8.58
CA VAL A 236 6.26 -8.34 -8.15
C VAL A 236 5.25 -8.94 -9.13
N ASP A 237 4.26 -9.67 -8.61
CA ASP A 237 3.09 -10.07 -9.37
C ASP A 237 2.16 -8.86 -9.49
N MET A 238 2.10 -8.25 -10.69
CA MET A 238 1.31 -7.04 -10.91
C MET A 238 -0.20 -7.30 -10.88
N HIS A 239 -0.66 -8.54 -10.90
CA HIS A 239 -2.09 -8.86 -10.79
C HIS A 239 -2.52 -8.99 -9.31
N ALA A 240 -1.64 -9.54 -8.47
CA ALA A 240 -1.91 -9.74 -7.05
C ALA A 240 -1.94 -8.39 -6.29
N LEU A 241 -3.11 -7.92 -5.84
CA LEU A 241 -3.30 -6.57 -5.28
C LEU A 241 -3.61 -6.59 -3.78
N ALA A 242 -2.93 -5.76 -3.00
CA ALA A 242 -3.19 -5.59 -1.57
C ALA A 242 -2.93 -4.14 -1.14
N VAL A 243 -3.49 -3.73 0.01
CA VAL A 243 -3.29 -2.39 0.57
C VAL A 243 -2.65 -2.48 1.95
N HIS A 244 -1.50 -1.82 2.09
CA HIS A 244 -0.84 -1.58 3.36
C HIS A 244 -1.22 -0.18 3.88
N PHE A 245 -1.68 -0.06 5.12
CA PHE A 245 -2.23 1.23 5.54
C PHE A 245 -1.16 2.29 5.80
N SER A 246 -0.19 2.02 6.68
CA SER A 246 0.82 3.01 7.06
C SER A 246 2.14 2.37 7.43
N PHE A 247 3.25 3.02 7.07
CA PHE A 247 4.55 2.74 7.65
C PHE A 247 4.79 3.64 8.88
N ARG A 248 5.77 3.27 9.71
CA ARG A 248 6.16 4.03 10.91
C ARG A 248 6.37 5.53 10.69
N TYR A 249 6.85 5.94 9.52
CA TYR A 249 7.11 7.34 9.16
C TYR A 249 5.87 8.10 8.71
N GLN A 250 4.75 7.41 8.46
CA GLN A 250 3.51 7.96 7.90
C GLN A 250 2.44 8.21 8.98
N ALA A 251 2.84 8.56 10.21
CA ALA A 251 1.94 8.70 11.36
C ALA A 251 0.77 9.67 11.15
N GLY A 252 0.89 10.64 10.23
CA GLY A 252 -0.19 11.56 9.88
C GLY A 252 -1.41 10.88 9.23
N LEU A 253 -1.25 9.70 8.61
CA LEU A 253 -2.37 8.95 8.01
C LEU A 253 -3.44 8.58 9.03
N GLU A 254 -3.04 8.24 10.26
CA GLU A 254 -3.97 7.88 11.35
C GLU A 254 -4.87 9.04 11.77
N GLN A 255 -4.45 10.28 11.49
CA GLN A 255 -5.20 11.49 11.79
C GLN A 255 -6.14 11.92 10.65
N THR A 256 -6.06 11.27 9.50
CA THR A 256 -6.99 11.49 8.38
C THR A 256 -8.29 10.70 8.58
N ASP A 257 -9.28 10.91 7.71
CA ASP A 257 -10.50 10.12 7.71
C ASP A 257 -10.39 8.77 6.95
N LEU A 258 -9.18 8.36 6.51
CA LEU A 258 -8.97 7.14 5.72
C LEU A 258 -9.33 5.85 6.49
N LEU A 259 -8.88 5.68 7.75
CA LEU A 259 -9.23 4.48 8.53
C LEU A 259 -10.75 4.31 8.70
N PRO A 260 -11.51 5.35 9.08
CA PRO A 260 -12.96 5.30 9.07
C PRO A 260 -13.57 4.90 7.74
N ARG A 261 -13.02 5.38 6.62
CA ARG A 261 -13.49 5.01 5.28
C ARG A 261 -13.24 3.53 4.98
N PHE A 262 -12.05 3.00 5.27
CA PHE A 262 -11.79 1.57 5.11
C PHE A 262 -12.69 0.72 6.01
N SER A 263 -12.95 1.17 7.24
CA SER A 263 -13.90 0.53 8.15
C SER A 263 -15.32 0.53 7.60
N ASP A 264 -15.79 1.66 7.06
CA ASP A 264 -17.11 1.78 6.44
C ASP A 264 -17.26 0.88 5.21
N TYR A 265 -16.21 0.80 4.37
CA TYR A 265 -16.17 -0.16 3.26
C TYR A 265 -16.32 -1.59 3.76
N ALA A 266 -15.54 -1.99 4.77
CA ALA A 266 -15.61 -3.33 5.33
C ALA A 266 -17.02 -3.64 5.85
N VAL A 267 -17.65 -2.74 6.61
CA VAL A 267 -19.03 -2.91 7.10
C VAL A 267 -20.02 -3.02 5.94
N ALA A 268 -19.83 -2.28 4.84
CA ALA A 268 -20.68 -2.35 3.67
C ALA A 268 -20.51 -3.66 2.85
N LYS A 269 -19.42 -4.41 3.06
CA LYS A 269 -19.08 -5.64 2.32
C LYS A 269 -19.16 -6.91 3.15
N ILE A 270 -19.16 -6.81 4.49
CA ILE A 270 -19.48 -7.91 5.39
C ILE A 270 -20.98 -8.16 5.28
N CYS A 271 -21.36 -9.12 4.44
CA CYS A 271 -22.69 -9.70 4.36
C CYS A 271 -22.91 -10.73 5.49
#